data_AF-A0A3C1IV35-F1
#
_entry.id   AF-A0A3C1IV35-F1
#
_cell.length_a   1.000
_cell.length_b   1.000
_cell.length_c   1.000
_cell.angle_alpha   90.00
_cell.angle_beta   90.00
_cell.angle_gamma   90.00
#
_symmetry.space_group_name_H-M   'P 1'
#
loop_
_entity.id
_entity.type
_entity.pdbx_description
1 polymer ?
#
loop_
_entity_poly.entity_id
_entity_poly.type
_entity_poly.pdbx_seq_one_letter_code
_entity_poly.pdbx_strand_id
1 'polypeptide(L)'
;MNKQIVKLGMLGLVAATAITSCSDEQQFVDFNQQAKKFEVQVLNDDLAKVRDYVPLYAVIAHRGSTYWTPEETEASWRWARDMGADYLESDLQATKDGVVLSLHDDNLKRTTNIQTVFSDQVPNIRKAFYRSLTYEDGTPCNFSEEDINAQYNNDLGNYYSYYPRNYYYAELLMLDAGAWFNEDSQEQARAAYASTNKPLSETLAAWATNPNAQVVYSNGLYISALADQIAYAEGKMLNRDAEGRRILPYHVKNSLKGKTLLEICATAPSTTVEGKTYTAQARYMDFLVYDFSNAYKDDPQDSGNRPGIYIEFKESWAQPSDMEARVYQELDKWGWNIITKPADGQPFYKSGKVNVGNTNGKVILQTFSFDAANRTYSVYKGRIPMCYLLWTGTPAYATDIAYDTPTGLADFIKYMQDHGCHIIGPAISGAPNNYPEMNNPWQAYMVRRAGMINHPYSFDSQAQLTKHMGYWNYGYETPFDEMKVTVPKTSVSTFPGDSQTWPIYMDGCFTNHTEMNLQYMLDNGMRGNANLPNPFHAGQKFDNSQAPLTVPDANELLNKLGY
;
A
#
# COMPACT_ATOMS: atom_id res chain seq x y z
N MET A 1 3.31 -54.20 -60.07
CA MET A 1 3.76 -53.53 -61.30
C MET A 1 4.92 -52.61 -60.97
N ASN A 2 6.06 -52.87 -61.60
CA ASN A 2 7.29 -52.10 -61.54
C ASN A 2 7.09 -50.65 -62.00
N LYS A 3 7.80 -49.69 -61.37
CA LYS A 3 8.98 -49.06 -61.98
C LYS A 3 9.69 -48.13 -61.00
N GLN A 4 10.94 -48.51 -60.72
CA GLN A 4 12.02 -47.64 -60.22
C GLN A 4 12.33 -46.53 -61.22
N ILE A 5 12.80 -45.38 -60.73
CA ILE A 5 14.00 -44.72 -61.26
C ILE A 5 14.88 -44.28 -60.08
N VAL A 6 16.09 -44.80 -60.09
CA VAL A 6 17.24 -44.45 -59.24
C VAL A 6 18.00 -43.30 -59.90
N LYS A 7 18.55 -42.36 -59.12
CA LYS A 7 19.88 -41.80 -59.41
C LYS A 7 20.66 -41.49 -58.13
N LEU A 8 21.82 -42.12 -58.09
CA LEU A 8 22.93 -42.07 -57.14
C LEU A 8 23.50 -40.64 -56.93
N GLY A 9 23.97 -40.41 -55.70
CA GLY A 9 25.39 -40.12 -55.45
C GLY A 9 25.75 -38.71 -55.00
N MET A 10 26.06 -38.54 -53.71
CA MET A 10 27.44 -38.30 -53.23
C MET A 10 27.44 -38.24 -51.69
N LEU A 11 28.12 -39.23 -51.10
CA LEU A 11 28.54 -39.21 -49.70
C LEU A 11 29.78 -38.30 -49.64
N GLY A 12 29.59 -37.07 -49.17
CA GLY A 12 30.65 -36.10 -48.93
C GLY A 12 30.76 -35.83 -47.43
N LEU A 13 31.87 -36.28 -46.85
CA LEU A 13 32.31 -36.07 -45.47
C LEU A 13 32.25 -34.56 -45.13
N VAL A 14 31.28 -34.11 -44.33
CA VAL A 14 31.32 -32.77 -43.73
C VAL A 14 31.86 -32.92 -42.31
N ALA A 15 33.06 -32.38 -42.11
CA ALA A 15 33.71 -32.26 -40.83
C ALA A 15 32.75 -31.64 -39.81
N ALA A 16 32.56 -32.34 -38.69
CA ALA A 16 31.95 -31.79 -37.49
C ALA A 16 32.84 -30.64 -36.98
N THR A 17 32.55 -29.41 -37.41
CA THR A 17 32.94 -28.21 -36.68
C THR A 17 31.87 -28.01 -35.62
N ALA A 18 32.13 -28.55 -34.43
CA ALA A 18 31.44 -28.14 -33.23
C ALA A 18 31.73 -26.65 -33.02
N ILE A 19 30.79 -25.78 -33.42
CA ILE A 19 30.79 -24.40 -32.96
C ILE A 19 30.16 -24.43 -31.57
N THR A 20 31.01 -24.55 -30.57
CA THR A 20 30.68 -24.16 -29.20
C THR A 20 30.54 -22.63 -29.18
N SER A 21 29.36 -22.10 -29.51
CA SER A 21 29.02 -20.70 -29.25
C SER A 21 28.06 -20.62 -28.07
N CYS A 22 28.57 -20.98 -26.90
CA CYS A 22 28.02 -20.60 -25.60
C CYS A 22 29.20 -20.11 -24.76
N SER A 23 29.14 -18.84 -24.34
CA SER A 23 29.62 -18.28 -23.06
C SER A 23 30.37 -16.93 -23.09
N ASP A 24 30.78 -16.40 -24.26
CA ASP A 24 31.61 -15.18 -24.28
C ASP A 24 30.91 -13.85 -24.68
N GLU A 25 29.69 -13.86 -25.24
CA GLU A 25 29.01 -12.62 -25.66
C GLU A 25 28.30 -11.84 -24.54
N GLN A 26 28.14 -12.40 -23.34
CA GLN A 26 27.59 -11.68 -22.18
C GLN A 26 28.67 -10.89 -21.40
N GLN A 27 29.96 -11.02 -21.72
CA GLN A 27 31.05 -10.39 -20.97
C GLN A 27 31.32 -8.90 -21.32
N PHE A 28 30.55 -8.27 -22.20
CA PHE A 28 30.78 -6.86 -22.61
C PHE A 28 29.51 -5.98 -22.68
N VAL A 29 28.49 -6.29 -21.88
CA VAL A 29 27.26 -5.48 -21.83
C VAL A 29 27.44 -4.31 -20.85
N ASP A 30 27.88 -3.16 -21.35
CA ASP A 30 27.89 -1.91 -20.58
C ASP A 30 26.46 -1.34 -20.49
N PHE A 31 25.73 -1.73 -19.44
CA PHE A 31 24.37 -1.26 -19.21
C PHE A 31 24.27 0.25 -19.07
N ASN A 32 25.33 0.94 -18.62
CA ASN A 32 25.31 2.39 -18.49
C ASN A 32 25.27 3.06 -19.87
N GLN A 33 26.12 2.60 -20.80
CA GLN A 33 26.09 3.08 -22.18
C GLN A 33 24.79 2.72 -22.89
N GLN A 34 24.27 1.53 -22.64
CA GLN A 34 23.02 1.09 -23.26
C GLN A 34 21.83 1.92 -22.78
N ALA A 35 21.69 2.16 -21.47
CA ALA A 35 20.62 2.98 -20.91
C ALA A 35 20.55 4.39 -21.52
N LYS A 36 21.69 4.96 -21.96
CA LYS A 36 21.72 6.23 -22.69
C LYS A 36 21.27 6.11 -24.15
N LYS A 37 21.65 5.02 -24.82
CA LYS A 37 21.36 4.80 -26.25
C LYS A 37 19.92 4.36 -26.49
N PHE A 38 19.33 3.58 -25.58
CA PHE A 38 17.95 3.13 -25.71
C PHE A 38 16.99 4.30 -25.53
N GLU A 39 16.00 4.37 -26.42
CA GLU A 39 14.87 5.27 -26.26
C GLU A 39 13.89 4.68 -25.25
N VAL A 40 13.47 5.52 -24.31
CA VAL A 40 12.39 5.20 -23.37
C VAL A 40 11.25 6.14 -23.70
N GLN A 41 10.04 5.61 -23.78
CA GLN A 41 8.87 6.45 -24.01
C GLN A 41 8.67 7.43 -22.84
N VAL A 42 8.47 8.70 -23.17
CA VAL A 42 8.12 9.73 -22.20
C VAL A 42 6.61 9.69 -21.94
N LEU A 43 6.19 9.91 -20.69
CA LEU A 43 4.78 10.12 -20.36
C LEU A 43 4.14 11.15 -21.30
N ASN A 44 2.94 10.85 -21.77
CA ASN A 44 2.12 11.83 -22.49
C ASN A 44 1.65 12.95 -21.53
N ASP A 45 1.15 14.05 -22.10
CA ASP A 45 0.76 15.25 -21.33
C ASP A 45 -0.32 14.95 -20.25
N ASP A 46 -1.27 14.06 -20.54
CA ASP A 46 -2.34 13.72 -19.61
C ASP A 46 -1.81 12.98 -18.37
N LEU A 47 -0.96 11.97 -18.58
CA LEU A 47 -0.31 11.24 -17.48
C LEU A 47 0.73 12.12 -16.78
N ALA A 48 1.48 12.94 -17.51
CA ALA A 48 2.45 13.88 -16.94
C ALA A 48 1.76 14.86 -15.97
N LYS A 49 0.55 15.34 -16.28
CA LYS A 49 -0.25 16.17 -15.38
C LYS A 49 -0.60 15.46 -14.08
N VAL A 50 -0.98 14.17 -14.14
CA VAL A 50 -1.35 13.39 -12.95
C VAL A 50 -0.12 13.03 -12.12
N ARG A 51 1.03 12.75 -12.76
CA ARG A 51 2.32 12.64 -12.07
C ARG A 51 2.60 13.88 -11.21
N ASP A 52 2.33 15.08 -11.74
CA ASP A 52 2.60 16.34 -11.04
C ASP A 52 1.71 16.59 -9.81
N TYR A 53 0.74 15.71 -9.55
CA TYR A 53 0.01 15.72 -8.28
C TYR A 53 0.83 15.21 -7.10
N VAL A 54 1.97 14.57 -7.34
CA VAL A 54 2.81 13.95 -6.30
C VAL A 54 3.94 14.91 -5.91
N PRO A 55 4.16 15.19 -4.61
CA PRO A 55 5.31 15.97 -4.17
C PRO A 55 6.62 15.24 -4.47
N LEU A 56 7.65 15.99 -4.86
CA LEU A 56 8.99 15.45 -5.03
C LEU A 56 9.69 15.23 -3.69
N TYR A 57 10.51 14.19 -3.65
CA TYR A 57 11.30 13.75 -2.50
C TYR A 57 10.44 13.41 -1.28
N ALA A 58 9.26 12.84 -1.52
CA ALA A 58 8.32 12.45 -0.49
C ALA A 58 8.88 11.35 0.42
N VAL A 59 8.71 11.50 1.74
CA VAL A 59 8.95 10.43 2.71
C VAL A 59 7.64 9.68 2.93
N ILE A 60 7.63 8.42 2.52
CA ILE A 60 6.45 7.54 2.54
C ILE A 60 6.60 6.58 3.70
N ALA A 61 5.68 6.70 4.65
CA ALA A 61 5.69 5.95 5.90
C ALA A 61 5.16 4.54 5.65
N HIS A 62 6.06 3.58 5.45
CA HIS A 62 5.75 2.20 5.03
C HIS A 62 4.94 1.50 6.13
N ARG A 63 3.67 1.20 5.82
CA ARG A 63 2.64 0.72 6.75
C ARG A 63 2.43 1.60 7.99
N GLY A 64 2.67 2.91 7.83
CA GLY A 64 2.86 3.90 8.89
C GLY A 64 4.33 3.97 9.33
N SER A 65 4.79 3.19 10.31
CA SER A 65 6.23 3.03 10.58
C SER A 65 6.49 1.74 11.36
N THR A 66 6.92 0.69 10.66
CA THR A 66 7.00 -0.64 11.26
C THR A 66 8.17 -0.84 12.23
N TYR A 67 9.13 0.11 12.32
CA TYR A 67 10.17 0.04 13.36
C TYR A 67 9.65 0.41 14.75
N TRP A 68 8.74 1.39 14.85
CA TRP A 68 8.31 1.97 16.13
C TRP A 68 6.98 1.43 16.65
N THR A 69 6.15 0.91 15.75
CA THR A 69 4.75 0.61 16.03
C THR A 69 4.27 -0.62 15.27
N PRO A 70 3.22 -1.32 15.75
CA PRO A 70 2.60 -2.42 15.02
C PRO A 70 2.01 -1.91 13.70
N GLU A 71 2.41 -2.54 12.59
CA GLU A 71 2.09 -2.11 11.22
C GLU A 71 0.57 -1.94 10.98
N GLU A 72 0.18 -0.94 10.19
CA GLU A 72 -1.21 -0.71 9.72
C GLU A 72 -2.27 -0.52 10.82
N THR A 73 -1.84 -0.12 12.02
CA THR A 73 -2.71 0.19 13.16
C THR A 73 -2.88 1.70 13.37
N GLU A 74 -3.83 2.06 14.25
CA GLU A 74 -4.00 3.42 14.77
C GLU A 74 -2.68 4.02 15.28
N ALA A 75 -1.86 3.23 15.99
CA ALA A 75 -0.60 3.69 16.55
C ALA A 75 0.37 4.11 15.45
N SER A 76 0.49 3.27 14.42
CA SER A 76 1.44 3.45 13.32
C SER A 76 1.16 4.70 12.50
N TRP A 77 -0.08 4.91 12.09
CA TRP A 77 -0.40 6.06 11.24
C TRP A 77 -0.53 7.37 11.99
N ARG A 78 -1.04 7.38 13.24
CA ARG A 78 -1.04 8.60 14.05
C ARG A 78 0.39 9.05 14.33
N TRP A 79 1.29 8.11 14.66
CA TRP A 79 2.69 8.40 14.86
C TRP A 79 3.35 8.93 13.58
N ALA A 80 3.18 8.26 12.44
CA ALA A 80 3.77 8.69 11.16
C ALA A 80 3.26 10.07 10.69
N ARG A 81 1.95 10.34 10.85
CA ARG A 81 1.36 11.66 10.58
C ARG A 81 2.04 12.73 11.42
N ASP A 82 2.14 12.51 12.73
CA ASP A 82 2.64 13.52 13.66
C ASP A 82 4.16 13.67 13.63
N MET A 83 4.87 12.65 13.14
CA MET A 83 6.28 12.73 12.76
C MET A 83 6.49 13.64 11.54
N GLY A 84 5.49 13.74 10.65
CA GLY A 84 5.50 14.61 9.48
C GLY A 84 5.83 13.89 8.17
N ALA A 85 5.48 12.61 8.05
CA ALA A 85 5.51 11.88 6.79
C ALA A 85 4.61 12.56 5.73
N ASP A 86 4.97 12.42 4.46
CA ASP A 86 4.19 12.98 3.35
C ASP A 86 3.02 12.05 2.96
N TYR A 87 3.22 10.74 3.15
CA TYR A 87 2.24 9.70 2.86
C TYR A 87 2.20 8.64 3.96
N LEU A 88 1.00 8.12 4.21
CA LEU A 88 0.76 6.93 5.02
C LEU A 88 0.49 5.75 4.08
N GLU A 89 1.34 4.74 4.12
CA GLU A 89 1.23 3.58 3.24
C GLU A 89 0.39 2.46 3.90
N SER A 90 -0.27 1.65 3.07
CA SER A 90 -0.96 0.42 3.50
C SER A 90 -1.18 -0.58 2.37
N ASP A 91 -1.35 -1.83 2.74
CA ASP A 91 -1.67 -2.97 1.89
C ASP A 91 -3.14 -3.37 1.97
N LEU A 92 -3.83 -3.57 0.85
CA LEU A 92 -5.28 -3.80 0.89
C LEU A 92 -5.64 -5.30 0.86
N GLN A 93 -6.59 -5.67 1.71
CA GLN A 93 -7.32 -6.95 1.68
C GLN A 93 -8.82 -6.69 1.88
N ALA A 94 -9.65 -7.73 1.75
CA ALA A 94 -11.09 -7.59 2.00
C ALA A 94 -11.63 -8.67 2.94
N THR A 95 -12.58 -8.27 3.78
CA THR A 95 -13.35 -9.18 4.63
C THR A 95 -14.41 -9.94 3.83
N LYS A 96 -15.04 -10.93 4.48
CA LYS A 96 -16.17 -11.66 3.92
C LYS A 96 -17.33 -10.74 3.54
N ASP A 97 -17.58 -9.70 4.33
CA ASP A 97 -18.60 -8.67 4.08
C ASP A 97 -18.10 -7.47 3.25
N GLY A 98 -16.93 -7.58 2.63
CA GLY A 98 -16.47 -6.62 1.63
C GLY A 98 -15.95 -5.30 2.19
N VAL A 99 -15.64 -5.23 3.49
CA VAL A 99 -14.89 -4.11 4.07
C VAL A 99 -13.45 -4.19 3.59
N VAL A 100 -12.94 -3.09 3.03
CA VAL A 100 -11.55 -2.96 2.61
C VAL A 100 -10.69 -2.71 3.86
N LEU A 101 -9.77 -3.62 4.11
CA LEU A 101 -8.85 -3.60 5.25
C LEU A 101 -7.43 -3.29 4.82
N SER A 102 -6.66 -2.78 5.77
CA SER A 102 -5.21 -2.71 5.69
C SER A 102 -4.61 -3.96 6.33
N LEU A 103 -3.98 -4.81 5.52
CA LEU A 103 -3.30 -6.04 5.91
C LEU A 103 -2.28 -6.43 4.83
N HIS A 104 -0.99 -6.41 5.17
CA HIS A 104 0.09 -6.82 4.27
C HIS A 104 0.01 -8.28 3.81
N ASP A 105 -0.15 -9.20 4.75
CA ASP A 105 -0.10 -10.64 4.48
C ASP A 105 -1.44 -11.15 3.90
N ASP A 106 -1.41 -12.30 3.21
CA ASP A 106 -2.64 -12.96 2.75
C ASP A 106 -3.51 -13.50 3.89
N ASN A 107 -2.93 -13.64 5.09
CA ASN A 107 -3.58 -14.23 6.25
C ASN A 107 -3.21 -13.48 7.54
N LEU A 108 -4.02 -13.70 8.57
CA LEU A 108 -4.00 -12.94 9.81
C LEU A 108 -3.03 -13.45 10.87
N LYS A 109 -2.23 -14.50 10.60
CA LYS A 109 -1.49 -15.22 11.65
C LYS A 109 -0.34 -14.42 12.25
N ARG A 110 0.40 -13.69 11.43
CA ARG A 110 1.63 -12.99 11.86
C ARG A 110 1.30 -11.79 12.74
N THR A 111 0.33 -10.99 12.32
CA THR A 111 0.05 -9.67 12.90
C THR A 111 -1.17 -9.66 13.82
N THR A 112 -1.72 -10.83 14.18
CA THR A 112 -2.87 -10.90 15.09
C THR A 112 -2.87 -12.16 15.97
N ASN A 113 -3.75 -12.20 16.97
CA ASN A 113 -4.00 -13.38 17.79
C ASN A 113 -5.08 -14.35 17.23
N ILE A 114 -5.35 -14.34 15.93
CA ILE A 114 -6.41 -15.13 15.27
C ILE A 114 -6.42 -16.62 15.64
N GLN A 115 -5.23 -17.22 15.77
CA GLN A 115 -5.09 -18.65 16.07
C GLN A 115 -5.65 -19.00 17.46
N THR A 116 -5.50 -18.09 18.41
CA THR A 116 -6.02 -18.24 19.78
C THR A 116 -7.53 -17.94 19.84
N VAL A 117 -8.02 -17.02 19.01
CA VAL A 117 -9.43 -16.61 19.03
C VAL A 117 -10.34 -17.57 18.26
N PHE A 118 -10.04 -17.91 16.99
CA PHE A 118 -10.99 -18.64 16.12
C PHE A 118 -10.53 -20.02 15.65
N SER A 119 -9.33 -20.49 16.05
CA SER A 119 -8.71 -21.73 15.57
C SER A 119 -8.58 -21.82 14.04
N ASP A 120 -8.14 -22.97 13.51
CA ASP A 120 -7.95 -23.21 12.08
C ASP A 120 -9.25 -23.64 11.35
N GLN A 121 -10.39 -23.63 12.02
CA GLN A 121 -11.70 -23.99 11.48
C GLN A 121 -12.59 -22.76 11.29
N VAL A 122 -13.71 -22.90 10.58
CA VAL A 122 -14.76 -21.85 10.53
C VAL A 122 -15.07 -21.42 11.97
N PRO A 123 -15.17 -20.09 12.26
CA PRO A 123 -15.43 -19.60 13.60
C PRO A 123 -16.55 -20.39 14.29
N ASN A 124 -16.26 -20.98 15.44
CA ASN A 124 -17.24 -21.76 16.20
C ASN A 124 -18.46 -20.91 16.61
N ILE A 125 -18.29 -19.59 16.69
CA ILE A 125 -19.36 -18.63 16.93
C ILE A 125 -20.25 -18.35 15.72
N ARG A 126 -19.90 -18.77 14.50
CA ARG A 126 -20.53 -18.31 13.25
C ARG A 126 -22.05 -18.44 13.25
N LYS A 127 -22.58 -19.54 13.76
CA LYS A 127 -24.04 -19.74 13.88
C LYS A 127 -24.67 -18.79 14.91
N ALA A 128 -24.02 -18.58 16.04
CA ALA A 128 -24.48 -17.62 17.05
C ALA A 128 -24.38 -16.17 16.54
N PHE A 129 -23.33 -15.86 15.78
CA PHE A 129 -23.20 -14.58 15.08
C PHE A 129 -24.41 -14.33 14.17
N TYR A 130 -24.80 -15.29 13.33
CA TYR A 130 -26.01 -15.15 12.50
C TYR A 130 -27.29 -14.92 13.31
N ARG A 131 -27.45 -15.60 14.46
CA ARG A 131 -28.61 -15.38 15.36
C ARG A 131 -28.63 -13.98 15.98
N SER A 132 -27.46 -13.39 16.21
CA SER A 132 -27.33 -12.08 16.87
C SER A 132 -27.67 -10.90 15.96
N LEU A 133 -27.77 -11.12 14.65
CA LEU A 133 -27.93 -10.05 13.68
C LEU A 133 -29.27 -9.35 13.80
N THR A 134 -29.22 -8.03 13.71
CA THR A 134 -30.37 -7.12 13.70
C THR A 134 -30.35 -6.26 12.44
N TYR A 135 -31.52 -5.73 12.07
CA TYR A 135 -31.65 -4.65 11.11
C TYR A 135 -31.32 -3.30 11.76
N GLU A 136 -31.25 -2.24 10.96
CA GLU A 136 -30.93 -0.87 11.42
C GLU A 136 -31.85 -0.38 12.54
N ASP A 137 -33.13 -0.77 12.52
CA ASP A 137 -34.14 -0.42 13.53
C ASP A 137 -34.02 -1.24 14.83
N GLY A 138 -33.01 -2.11 14.95
CA GLY A 138 -32.78 -3.01 16.07
C GLY A 138 -33.65 -4.28 16.05
N THR A 139 -34.52 -4.45 15.05
CA THR A 139 -35.33 -5.67 14.91
C THR A 139 -34.41 -6.86 14.61
N PRO A 140 -34.52 -7.98 15.34
CA PRO A 140 -33.76 -9.19 15.03
C PRO A 140 -34.07 -9.73 13.64
N CYS A 141 -33.04 -10.18 12.91
CA CYS A 141 -33.20 -10.77 11.59
C CYS A 141 -33.93 -12.11 11.61
N ASN A 142 -33.81 -12.86 12.72
CA ASN A 142 -34.49 -14.15 12.94
C ASN A 142 -34.32 -15.14 11.77
N PHE A 143 -33.11 -15.27 11.22
CA PHE A 143 -32.80 -16.32 10.24
C PHE A 143 -33.16 -17.70 10.82
N SER A 144 -33.78 -18.56 10.02
CA SER A 144 -34.19 -19.89 10.49
C SER A 144 -32.98 -20.78 10.78
N GLU A 145 -33.12 -21.74 11.69
CA GLU A 145 -32.04 -22.71 11.97
C GLU A 145 -31.66 -23.53 10.74
N GLU A 146 -32.62 -23.84 9.87
CA GLU A 146 -32.35 -24.51 8.59
C GLU A 146 -31.44 -23.67 7.70
N ASP A 147 -31.74 -22.38 7.55
CA ASP A 147 -30.97 -21.42 6.76
C ASP A 147 -29.56 -21.17 7.34
N ILE A 148 -29.48 -20.99 8.67
CA ILE A 148 -28.20 -20.87 9.39
C ILE A 148 -27.32 -22.11 9.17
N ASN A 149 -27.90 -23.31 9.28
CA ASN A 149 -27.15 -24.55 9.06
C ASN A 149 -26.71 -24.70 7.61
N ALA A 150 -27.56 -24.33 6.65
CA ALA A 150 -27.23 -24.40 5.24
C ALA A 150 -26.11 -23.41 4.87
N GLN A 151 -26.17 -22.16 5.33
CA GLN A 151 -25.10 -21.19 5.11
C GLN A 151 -23.80 -21.59 5.83
N TYR A 152 -23.88 -22.13 7.05
CA TYR A 152 -22.69 -22.64 7.74
C TYR A 152 -22.01 -23.78 6.96
N ASN A 153 -22.80 -24.68 6.35
CA ASN A 153 -22.25 -25.74 5.49
C ASN A 153 -21.61 -25.17 4.22
N ASN A 154 -22.15 -24.08 3.66
CA ASN A 154 -21.53 -23.35 2.55
C ASN A 154 -20.20 -22.72 2.97
N ASP A 155 -20.13 -22.15 4.18
CA ASP A 155 -18.90 -21.61 4.75
C ASP A 155 -17.83 -22.70 4.89
N LEU A 156 -18.19 -23.90 5.37
CA LEU A 156 -17.26 -25.04 5.48
C LEU A 156 -16.65 -25.43 4.14
N GLY A 157 -17.43 -25.42 3.05
CA GLY A 157 -16.95 -25.82 1.72
C GLY A 157 -15.96 -24.85 1.08
N ASN A 158 -15.89 -23.60 1.57
CA ASN A 158 -15.10 -22.52 0.98
C ASN A 158 -14.04 -21.94 1.93
N TYR A 159 -13.87 -22.55 3.10
CA TYR A 159 -13.05 -21.98 4.17
C TYR A 159 -11.55 -22.14 3.90
N TYR A 160 -10.81 -21.05 4.10
CA TYR A 160 -9.35 -21.04 4.12
C TYR A 160 -8.90 -20.42 5.44
N SER A 161 -8.29 -21.24 6.30
CA SER A 161 -7.93 -20.83 7.66
C SER A 161 -7.16 -19.52 7.66
N TYR A 162 -7.64 -18.56 8.46
CA TYR A 162 -6.98 -17.28 8.72
C TYR A 162 -6.92 -16.26 7.58
N TYR A 163 -7.53 -16.53 6.42
CA TYR A 163 -7.65 -15.53 5.36
C TYR A 163 -8.78 -14.53 5.70
N PRO A 164 -8.57 -13.21 5.59
CA PRO A 164 -9.54 -12.19 6.01
C PRO A 164 -10.90 -12.32 5.29
N ARG A 165 -10.89 -12.77 4.03
CA ARG A 165 -12.10 -13.01 3.22
C ARG A 165 -13.09 -14.03 3.81
N ASN A 166 -12.72 -14.76 4.86
CA ASN A 166 -13.58 -15.73 5.54
C ASN A 166 -14.27 -15.20 6.79
N TYR A 167 -13.90 -14.01 7.26
CA TYR A 167 -14.39 -13.40 8.49
C TYR A 167 -15.14 -12.12 8.17
N TYR A 168 -16.22 -11.87 8.92
CA TYR A 168 -16.88 -10.56 8.92
C TYR A 168 -15.99 -9.54 9.64
N TYR A 169 -16.04 -8.27 9.25
CA TYR A 169 -15.19 -7.26 9.92
C TYR A 169 -15.47 -7.19 11.42
N ALA A 170 -16.72 -7.30 11.85
CA ALA A 170 -17.10 -7.41 13.26
C ALA A 170 -16.40 -8.57 13.99
N GLU A 171 -16.24 -9.74 13.37
CA GLU A 171 -15.49 -10.86 13.96
C GLU A 171 -14.00 -10.51 14.08
N LEU A 172 -13.43 -9.84 13.08
CA LEU A 172 -12.02 -9.42 13.09
C LEU A 172 -11.71 -8.34 14.13
N LEU A 173 -12.69 -7.51 14.50
CA LEU A 173 -12.56 -6.53 15.58
C LEU A 173 -12.47 -7.15 16.98
N MET A 174 -12.67 -8.47 17.11
CA MET A 174 -12.43 -9.23 18.34
C MET A 174 -10.94 -9.57 18.52
N LEU A 175 -10.12 -9.37 17.49
CA LEU A 175 -8.70 -9.70 17.51
C LEU A 175 -7.85 -8.60 18.13
N ASP A 176 -6.69 -9.00 18.61
CA ASP A 176 -5.59 -8.11 18.96
C ASP A 176 -4.63 -8.04 17.77
N ALA A 177 -4.39 -6.84 17.24
CA ALA A 177 -3.48 -6.59 16.12
C ALA A 177 -2.16 -5.90 16.52
N GLY A 178 -1.86 -5.82 17.82
CA GLY A 178 -0.69 -5.11 18.35
C GLY A 178 0.23 -5.93 19.23
N ALA A 179 -0.28 -6.93 19.97
CA ALA A 179 0.53 -7.71 20.92
C ALA A 179 1.73 -8.44 20.27
N TRP A 180 1.58 -8.92 19.04
CA TRP A 180 2.65 -9.60 18.30
C TRP A 180 3.93 -8.75 18.18
N PHE A 181 3.78 -7.43 18.03
CA PHE A 181 4.89 -6.51 17.89
C PHE A 181 5.74 -6.45 19.17
N ASN A 182 5.13 -6.58 20.34
CA ASN A 182 5.88 -6.60 21.60
C ASN A 182 6.76 -7.84 21.73
N GLU A 183 6.41 -8.94 21.05
CA GLU A 183 7.20 -10.17 21.02
C GLU A 183 8.37 -10.04 20.04
N ASP A 184 8.11 -9.47 18.85
CA ASP A 184 9.09 -9.35 17.76
C ASP A 184 10.06 -8.17 17.96
N SER A 185 9.61 -7.08 18.58
CA SER A 185 10.35 -5.81 18.72
C SER A 185 10.45 -5.40 20.19
N GLN A 186 11.17 -6.20 20.99
CA GLN A 186 11.23 -6.06 22.45
C GLN A 186 11.74 -4.69 22.93
N GLU A 187 12.57 -4.01 22.16
CA GLU A 187 13.09 -2.67 22.50
C GLU A 187 12.03 -1.57 22.34
N GLN A 188 11.10 -1.74 21.40
CA GLN A 188 10.01 -0.81 21.12
C GLN A 188 8.69 -1.25 21.75
N ALA A 189 8.70 -2.34 22.52
CA ALA A 189 7.51 -2.94 23.11
C ALA A 189 6.80 -1.97 24.07
N ARG A 190 5.47 -1.90 23.95
CA ARG A 190 4.60 -1.06 24.78
C ARG A 190 3.37 -1.82 25.22
N ALA A 191 3.02 -1.70 26.50
CA ALA A 191 1.84 -2.35 27.06
C ALA A 191 0.55 -1.91 26.34
N ALA A 192 0.48 -0.65 25.89
CA ALA A 192 -0.69 -0.09 25.21
C ALA A 192 -0.94 -0.68 23.80
N TYR A 193 0.01 -1.42 23.22
CA TYR A 193 -0.21 -2.12 21.96
C TYR A 193 -1.07 -3.38 22.12
N ALA A 194 -1.04 -3.99 23.31
CA ALA A 194 -1.78 -5.22 23.58
C ALA A 194 -3.16 -4.94 24.18
N SER A 195 -4.11 -5.78 23.79
CA SER A 195 -5.44 -5.86 24.37
C SER A 195 -5.39 -6.44 25.78
N THR A 196 -6.28 -5.96 26.65
CA THR A 196 -6.39 -6.45 28.03
C THR A 196 -7.67 -7.24 28.27
N ASN A 197 -8.66 -7.15 27.38
CA ASN A 197 -9.95 -7.83 27.53
C ASN A 197 -9.96 -9.21 26.85
N LYS A 198 -11.05 -9.97 27.01
CA LYS A 198 -11.22 -11.28 26.35
C LYS A 198 -12.47 -11.26 25.45
N PRO A 199 -12.38 -10.63 24.27
CA PRO A 199 -13.52 -10.31 23.41
C PRO A 199 -14.43 -11.50 23.12
N LEU A 200 -13.86 -12.67 22.83
CA LEU A 200 -14.63 -13.88 22.55
C LEU A 200 -15.43 -14.37 23.76
N SER A 201 -14.79 -14.46 24.93
CA SER A 201 -15.47 -14.90 26.15
C SER A 201 -16.54 -13.89 26.58
N GLU A 202 -16.27 -12.60 26.45
CA GLU A 202 -17.21 -11.52 26.75
C GLU A 202 -18.40 -11.53 25.79
N THR A 203 -18.18 -11.78 24.50
CA THR A 203 -19.24 -11.93 23.50
C THR A 203 -20.16 -13.11 23.82
N LEU A 204 -19.59 -14.27 24.15
CA LEU A 204 -20.36 -15.45 24.54
C LEU A 204 -21.19 -15.20 25.80
N ALA A 205 -20.64 -14.49 26.78
CA ALA A 205 -21.36 -14.09 27.99
C ALA A 205 -22.48 -13.09 27.69
N ALA A 206 -22.24 -12.10 26.81
CA ALA A 206 -23.24 -11.14 26.38
C ALA A 206 -24.42 -11.85 25.69
N TRP A 207 -24.16 -12.76 24.75
CA TRP A 207 -25.20 -13.53 24.07
C TRP A 207 -26.00 -14.47 24.97
N ALA A 208 -25.42 -14.95 26.07
CA ALA A 208 -26.16 -15.73 27.06
C ALA A 208 -27.25 -14.90 27.78
N THR A 209 -27.11 -13.57 27.81
CA THR A 209 -28.06 -12.66 28.46
C THR A 209 -28.96 -11.93 27.45
N ASN A 210 -28.39 -11.50 26.33
CA ASN A 210 -29.08 -10.87 25.22
C ASN A 210 -28.60 -11.51 23.90
N PRO A 211 -29.38 -12.43 23.30
CA PRO A 211 -28.96 -13.13 22.09
C PRO A 211 -28.74 -12.21 20.88
N ASN A 212 -29.24 -10.96 20.94
CA ASN A 212 -29.11 -9.95 19.88
C ASN A 212 -28.01 -8.91 20.20
N ALA A 213 -27.19 -9.12 21.24
CA ALA A 213 -26.07 -8.23 21.52
C ALA A 213 -25.06 -8.26 20.34
N GLN A 214 -24.43 -7.12 20.06
CA GLN A 214 -23.29 -7.10 19.14
C GLN A 214 -22.10 -7.83 19.75
N VAL A 215 -21.16 -8.26 18.89
CA VAL A 215 -19.90 -8.82 19.37
C VAL A 215 -19.13 -7.77 20.17
N VAL A 216 -18.46 -8.22 21.22
CA VAL A 216 -17.56 -7.38 22.00
C VAL A 216 -16.24 -7.28 21.25
N TYR A 217 -15.78 -6.06 21.00
CA TYR A 217 -14.50 -5.80 20.36
C TYR A 217 -13.33 -5.89 21.36
N SER A 218 -12.14 -6.15 20.82
CA SER A 218 -10.87 -5.93 21.52
C SER A 218 -10.79 -4.49 22.03
N ASN A 219 -10.10 -4.23 23.14
CA ASN A 219 -9.78 -2.86 23.58
C ASN A 219 -8.35 -2.43 23.22
N GLY A 220 -7.61 -3.26 22.48
CA GLY A 220 -6.27 -2.94 21.96
C GLY A 220 -6.28 -2.25 20.59
N LEU A 221 -5.26 -2.56 19.80
CA LEU A 221 -5.14 -2.18 18.40
C LEU A 221 -5.93 -3.14 17.49
N TYR A 222 -6.42 -2.62 16.36
CA TYR A 222 -7.26 -3.34 15.41
C TYR A 222 -6.57 -3.47 14.06
N ILE A 223 -7.01 -4.46 13.28
CA ILE A 223 -6.85 -4.44 11.83
C ILE A 223 -7.70 -3.28 11.30
N SER A 224 -7.04 -2.30 10.72
CA SER A 224 -7.69 -1.06 10.29
C SER A 224 -8.46 -1.25 8.98
N ALA A 225 -9.56 -0.52 8.83
CA ALA A 225 -10.21 -0.33 7.53
C ALA A 225 -9.55 0.82 6.75
N LEU A 226 -9.75 0.87 5.42
CA LEU A 226 -9.33 2.02 4.60
C LEU A 226 -9.92 3.35 5.12
N ALA A 227 -11.15 3.32 5.64
CA ALA A 227 -11.79 4.44 6.30
C ALA A 227 -11.00 4.93 7.54
N ASP A 228 -10.40 4.00 8.30
CA ASP A 228 -9.59 4.34 9.47
C ASP A 228 -8.33 5.09 9.03
N GLN A 229 -7.62 4.60 8.01
CA GLN A 229 -6.43 5.25 7.45
C GLN A 229 -6.72 6.70 7.00
N ILE A 230 -7.82 6.90 6.27
CA ILE A 230 -8.30 8.24 5.86
C ILE A 230 -8.54 9.12 7.10
N ALA A 231 -9.26 8.61 8.10
CA ALA A 231 -9.56 9.38 9.30
C ALA A 231 -8.28 9.81 10.03
N TYR A 232 -7.29 8.92 10.17
CA TYR A 232 -6.01 9.27 10.79
C TYR A 232 -5.27 10.34 10.00
N ALA A 233 -5.23 10.24 8.67
CA ALA A 233 -4.64 11.25 7.79
C ALA A 233 -5.32 12.63 7.91
N GLU A 234 -6.61 12.67 8.25
CA GLU A 234 -7.40 13.88 8.50
C GLU A 234 -7.15 14.51 9.88
N GLY A 235 -6.32 13.91 10.73
CA GLY A 235 -6.08 14.39 12.09
C GLY A 235 -7.06 13.82 13.12
N LYS A 236 -7.77 12.73 12.80
CA LYS A 236 -8.69 12.06 13.73
C LYS A 236 -8.03 10.87 14.42
N MET A 237 -8.73 10.34 15.41
CA MET A 237 -8.43 9.08 16.09
C MET A 237 -9.71 8.26 16.29
N LEU A 238 -9.59 7.01 16.73
CA LEU A 238 -10.78 6.19 17.01
C LEU A 238 -11.59 6.80 18.16
N ASN A 239 -12.90 6.82 17.99
CA ASN A 239 -13.81 7.05 19.09
C ASN A 239 -13.95 5.75 19.88
N ARG A 240 -13.69 5.83 21.19
CA ARG A 240 -13.63 4.65 22.07
C ARG A 240 -14.61 4.80 23.23
N ASP A 241 -15.21 3.69 23.64
CA ASP A 241 -16.09 3.62 24.80
C ASP A 241 -15.32 3.65 26.13
N ALA A 242 -16.05 3.56 27.25
CA ALA A 242 -15.47 3.61 28.59
C ALA A 242 -14.52 2.44 28.90
N GLU A 243 -14.64 1.33 28.17
CA GLU A 243 -13.77 0.16 28.29
C GLU A 243 -12.59 0.20 27.30
N GLY A 244 -12.46 1.27 26.52
CA GLY A 244 -11.38 1.48 25.56
C GLY A 244 -11.62 0.80 24.19
N ARG A 245 -12.81 0.27 23.93
CA ARG A 245 -13.14 -0.40 22.65
C ARG A 245 -13.62 0.63 21.63
N ARG A 246 -13.32 0.43 20.34
CA ARG A 246 -13.83 1.31 19.27
C ARG A 246 -15.35 1.28 19.22
N ILE A 247 -15.95 2.42 18.91
CA ILE A 247 -17.39 2.54 18.64
C ILE A 247 -17.59 2.33 17.14
N LEU A 248 -18.15 1.19 16.74
CA LEU A 248 -18.49 0.91 15.34
C LEU A 248 -19.70 -0.03 15.25
N PRO A 249 -20.92 0.47 15.49
CA PRO A 249 -22.12 -0.35 15.39
C PRO A 249 -22.28 -0.95 13.98
N TYR A 250 -22.87 -2.15 13.90
CA TYR A 250 -23.20 -2.78 12.63
C TYR A 250 -24.61 -3.38 12.61
N HIS A 251 -25.19 -3.47 11.42
CA HIS A 251 -26.51 -4.05 11.19
C HIS A 251 -26.63 -4.64 9.78
N VAL A 252 -27.66 -5.45 9.53
CA VAL A 252 -27.97 -5.98 8.20
C VAL A 252 -28.66 -4.92 7.34
N LYS A 253 -28.24 -4.77 6.08
CA LYS A 253 -28.84 -3.86 5.10
C LYS A 253 -30.37 -4.01 5.07
N ASN A 254 -31.10 -2.91 5.27
CA ASN A 254 -32.57 -2.89 5.25
C ASN A 254 -33.16 -3.39 3.92
N SER A 255 -32.45 -3.22 2.80
CA SER A 255 -32.84 -3.75 1.49
C SER A 255 -32.86 -5.29 1.40
N LEU A 256 -32.30 -5.98 2.41
CA LEU A 256 -32.26 -7.44 2.51
C LEU A 256 -33.27 -7.97 3.54
N LYS A 257 -34.15 -7.11 4.08
CA LYS A 257 -35.17 -7.52 5.05
C LYS A 257 -36.06 -8.63 4.46
N GLY A 258 -36.19 -9.73 5.20
CA GLY A 258 -36.96 -10.91 4.78
C GLY A 258 -36.24 -11.90 3.85
N LYS A 259 -35.00 -11.62 3.42
CA LYS A 259 -34.19 -12.59 2.67
C LYS A 259 -33.52 -13.60 3.60
N THR A 260 -33.29 -14.80 3.10
CA THR A 260 -32.47 -15.82 3.78
C THR A 260 -30.97 -15.55 3.59
N LEU A 261 -30.12 -16.13 4.44
CA LEU A 261 -28.66 -16.07 4.30
C LEU A 261 -28.20 -16.67 2.96
N LEU A 262 -28.82 -17.76 2.51
CA LEU A 262 -28.52 -18.34 1.20
C LEU A 262 -28.92 -17.41 0.04
N GLU A 263 -30.07 -16.75 0.12
CA GLU A 263 -30.47 -15.76 -0.89
C GLU A 263 -29.52 -14.57 -0.93
N ILE A 264 -29.05 -14.12 0.24
CA ILE A 264 -28.04 -13.07 0.36
C ILE A 264 -26.73 -13.54 -0.29
N CYS A 265 -26.24 -14.72 0.06
CA CYS A 265 -25.01 -15.29 -0.53
C CYS A 265 -25.12 -15.45 -2.05
N ALA A 266 -26.29 -15.83 -2.57
CA ALA A 266 -26.51 -16.01 -4.01
C ALA A 266 -26.52 -14.68 -4.81
N THR A 267 -26.66 -13.52 -4.16
CA THR A 267 -26.87 -12.23 -4.86
C THR A 267 -25.61 -11.68 -5.53
N ALA A 268 -24.41 -12.19 -5.20
CA ALA A 268 -23.09 -11.75 -5.71
C ALA A 268 -22.94 -10.21 -5.73
N PRO A 269 -22.27 -9.62 -4.72
CA PRO A 269 -22.27 -8.17 -4.58
C PRO A 269 -21.59 -7.51 -5.78
N SER A 270 -22.09 -6.35 -6.16
CA SER A 270 -21.57 -5.62 -7.31
C SER A 270 -21.40 -4.14 -7.01
N THR A 271 -20.40 -3.57 -7.65
CA THR A 271 -20.00 -2.17 -7.50
C THR A 271 -20.02 -1.52 -8.88
N THR A 272 -20.68 -0.36 -9.03
CA THR A 272 -20.75 0.35 -10.31
C THR A 272 -19.91 1.61 -10.26
N VAL A 273 -19.05 1.82 -11.26
CA VAL A 273 -18.23 3.03 -11.43
C VAL A 273 -18.44 3.55 -12.84
N GLU A 274 -18.84 4.82 -12.96
CA GLU A 274 -19.09 5.51 -14.24
C GLU A 274 -19.92 4.68 -15.24
N GLY A 275 -20.94 3.96 -14.77
CA GLY A 275 -21.84 3.13 -15.59
C GLY A 275 -21.34 1.72 -15.90
N LYS A 276 -20.13 1.34 -15.49
CA LYS A 276 -19.62 -0.03 -15.59
C LYS A 276 -19.79 -0.77 -14.27
N THR A 277 -20.39 -1.95 -14.31
CA THR A 277 -20.62 -2.81 -13.15
C THR A 277 -19.53 -3.87 -13.03
N TYR A 278 -19.01 -4.03 -11.81
CA TYR A 278 -18.01 -5.00 -11.40
C TYR A 278 -18.66 -5.91 -10.36
N THR A 279 -18.66 -7.22 -10.59
CA THR A 279 -19.34 -8.18 -9.72
C THR A 279 -18.30 -9.04 -9.00
N ALA A 280 -18.38 -9.09 -7.66
CA ALA A 280 -17.57 -9.97 -6.84
C ALA A 280 -18.06 -11.42 -6.90
N GLN A 281 -17.24 -12.35 -6.43
CA GLN A 281 -17.67 -13.73 -6.25
C GLN A 281 -18.76 -13.83 -5.17
N ALA A 282 -19.76 -14.70 -5.37
CA ALA A 282 -20.90 -14.91 -4.45
C ALA A 282 -20.53 -15.28 -3.01
N ARG A 283 -19.28 -15.72 -2.76
CA ARG A 283 -18.77 -16.00 -1.41
C ARG A 283 -18.64 -14.75 -0.53
N TYR A 284 -18.54 -13.56 -1.13
CA TYR A 284 -18.50 -12.30 -0.40
C TYR A 284 -19.92 -11.90 -0.01
N MET A 285 -20.19 -11.93 1.29
CA MET A 285 -21.48 -11.70 1.90
C MET A 285 -21.59 -10.24 2.39
N ASP A 286 -21.59 -9.31 1.44
CA ASP A 286 -21.68 -7.85 1.66
C ASP A 286 -23.11 -7.43 2.07
N PHE A 287 -23.54 -7.88 3.25
CA PHE A 287 -24.86 -7.59 3.81
C PHE A 287 -24.81 -6.78 5.10
N LEU A 288 -23.63 -6.63 5.71
CA LEU A 288 -23.43 -5.80 6.89
C LEU A 288 -23.14 -4.36 6.50
N VAL A 289 -23.71 -3.43 7.26
CA VAL A 289 -23.41 -2.00 7.20
C VAL A 289 -22.78 -1.64 8.53
N TYR A 290 -21.60 -1.01 8.48
CA TYR A 290 -20.90 -0.45 9.63
C TYR A 290 -21.17 1.06 9.69
N ASP A 291 -21.60 1.54 10.85
CA ASP A 291 -21.87 2.95 11.06
C ASP A 291 -20.59 3.70 11.44
N PHE A 292 -19.96 4.31 10.44
CA PHE A 292 -18.76 5.12 10.61
C PHE A 292 -19.05 6.57 11.05
N SER A 293 -20.32 6.99 11.17
CA SER A 293 -20.67 8.39 11.45
C SER A 293 -20.15 8.89 12.80
N ASN A 294 -19.98 8.00 13.77
CA ASN A 294 -19.45 8.29 15.11
C ASN A 294 -18.21 7.46 15.46
N ALA A 295 -17.56 6.84 14.45
CA ALA A 295 -16.41 5.96 14.67
C ALA A 295 -15.12 6.71 15.00
N TYR A 296 -15.07 8.01 14.71
CA TYR A 296 -13.89 8.84 14.87
C TYR A 296 -14.20 10.13 15.63
N LYS A 297 -13.17 10.67 16.27
CA LYS A 297 -13.18 11.99 16.89
C LYS A 297 -11.88 12.71 16.56
N ASP A 298 -11.87 14.04 16.69
CA ASP A 298 -10.63 14.81 16.54
C ASP A 298 -9.57 14.29 17.52
N ASP A 299 -8.35 14.12 17.02
CA ASP A 299 -7.23 13.70 17.85
C ASP A 299 -6.75 14.91 18.68
N PRO A 300 -6.86 14.89 20.02
CA PRO A 300 -6.42 16.01 20.85
C PRO A 300 -4.91 16.27 20.77
N GLN A 301 -4.14 15.31 20.24
CA GLN A 301 -2.69 15.40 20.08
C GLN A 301 -2.25 15.75 18.65
N ASP A 302 -3.21 15.94 17.72
CA ASP A 302 -2.97 16.23 16.31
C ASP A 302 -1.93 17.34 16.12
N SER A 303 -0.92 17.04 15.31
CA SER A 303 0.14 17.98 14.94
C SER A 303 -0.30 19.01 13.89
N GLY A 304 -1.43 18.79 13.22
CA GLY A 304 -1.89 19.57 12.07
C GLY A 304 -1.31 19.11 10.73
N ASN A 305 -0.48 18.06 10.71
CA ASN A 305 -0.03 17.43 9.47
C ASN A 305 -1.19 16.68 8.81
N ARG A 306 -1.28 16.78 7.48
CA ARG A 306 -2.28 16.12 6.64
C ARG A 306 -1.57 15.36 5.51
N PRO A 307 -1.01 14.17 5.79
CA PRO A 307 -0.38 13.33 4.76
C PRO A 307 -1.42 12.83 3.75
N GLY A 308 -0.96 12.41 2.57
CA GLY A 308 -1.75 11.58 1.68
C GLY A 308 -1.76 10.11 2.13
N ILE A 309 -2.50 9.27 1.40
CA ILE A 309 -2.46 7.81 1.55
C ILE A 309 -1.87 7.14 0.31
N TYR A 310 -1.18 6.03 0.51
CA TYR A 310 -0.50 5.26 -0.53
C TYR A 310 -0.91 3.79 -0.38
N ILE A 311 -1.81 3.31 -1.23
CA ILE A 311 -2.54 2.06 -0.98
C ILE A 311 -2.24 0.98 -2.03
N GLU A 312 -1.89 -0.23 -1.57
CA GLU A 312 -1.49 -1.34 -2.42
C GLU A 312 -2.63 -2.33 -2.71
N PHE A 313 -2.87 -2.61 -3.99
CA PHE A 313 -3.66 -3.75 -4.43
C PHE A 313 -2.81 -5.02 -4.57
N LYS A 314 -3.36 -6.14 -4.12
CA LYS A 314 -2.80 -7.48 -4.27
C LYS A 314 -3.33 -8.16 -5.54
N GLU A 315 -2.85 -9.38 -5.79
CA GLU A 315 -3.25 -10.17 -6.93
C GLU A 315 -4.74 -10.57 -6.88
N SER A 316 -5.31 -10.81 -8.06
CA SER A 316 -6.74 -11.10 -8.22
C SER A 316 -7.22 -12.41 -7.59
N TRP A 317 -6.33 -13.35 -7.30
CA TRP A 317 -6.67 -14.58 -6.58
C TRP A 317 -6.81 -14.35 -5.06
N ALA A 318 -6.16 -13.32 -4.52
CA ALA A 318 -6.24 -12.95 -3.11
C ALA A 318 -7.49 -12.10 -2.81
N GLN A 319 -7.90 -11.26 -3.76
CA GLN A 319 -8.92 -10.21 -3.57
C GLN A 319 -10.25 -10.48 -4.32
N PRO A 320 -11.37 -9.84 -3.93
CA PRO A 320 -12.59 -9.82 -4.73
C PRO A 320 -12.36 -9.18 -6.11
N SER A 321 -13.08 -9.64 -7.14
CA SER A 321 -12.93 -9.14 -8.52
C SER A 321 -13.40 -7.70 -8.74
N ASP A 322 -14.08 -7.11 -7.77
CA ASP A 322 -14.50 -5.71 -7.77
C ASP A 322 -13.70 -4.84 -6.78
N MET A 323 -12.56 -5.30 -6.27
CA MET A 323 -11.74 -4.59 -5.26
C MET A 323 -11.41 -3.14 -5.66
N GLU A 324 -10.92 -2.90 -6.88
CA GLU A 324 -10.55 -1.55 -7.32
C GLU A 324 -11.77 -0.63 -7.42
N ALA A 325 -12.93 -1.16 -7.81
CA ALA A 325 -14.19 -0.44 -7.85
C ALA A 325 -14.74 -0.17 -6.43
N ARG A 326 -14.55 -1.09 -5.48
CA ARG A 326 -14.88 -0.89 -4.05
C ARG A 326 -14.06 0.23 -3.46
N VAL A 327 -12.75 0.24 -3.69
CA VAL A 327 -11.86 1.31 -3.25
C VAL A 327 -12.27 2.65 -3.87
N TYR A 328 -12.65 2.67 -5.16
CA TYR A 328 -13.15 3.90 -5.80
C TYR A 328 -14.34 4.49 -5.05
N GLN A 329 -15.30 3.64 -4.68
CA GLN A 329 -16.51 4.05 -3.96
C GLN A 329 -16.20 4.46 -2.52
N GLU A 330 -15.31 3.74 -1.82
CA GLU A 330 -14.93 4.10 -0.46
C GLU A 330 -14.20 5.45 -0.45
N LEU A 331 -13.26 5.68 -1.37
CA LEU A 331 -12.61 6.98 -1.54
C LEU A 331 -13.62 8.09 -1.87
N ASP A 332 -14.61 7.83 -2.72
CA ASP A 332 -15.64 8.83 -3.06
C ASP A 332 -16.53 9.18 -1.86
N LYS A 333 -16.96 8.16 -1.11
CA LYS A 333 -17.72 8.29 0.15
C LYS A 333 -17.01 9.21 1.14
N TRP A 334 -15.70 9.06 1.31
CA TRP A 334 -14.91 9.90 2.22
C TRP A 334 -14.43 11.21 1.61
N GLY A 335 -14.62 11.42 0.30
CA GLY A 335 -14.20 12.63 -0.38
C GLY A 335 -12.72 12.69 -0.77
N TRP A 336 -12.07 11.53 -0.84
CA TRP A 336 -10.66 11.35 -1.19
C TRP A 336 -10.46 10.94 -2.65
N ASN A 337 -11.54 10.67 -3.40
CA ASN A 337 -11.46 10.38 -4.83
C ASN A 337 -11.36 11.67 -5.65
N ILE A 338 -10.18 11.98 -6.16
CA ILE A 338 -9.92 13.22 -6.91
C ILE A 338 -10.63 13.27 -8.29
N ILE A 339 -11.14 12.13 -8.79
CA ILE A 339 -11.92 12.09 -10.03
C ILE A 339 -13.27 12.79 -9.84
N THR A 340 -13.88 12.61 -8.67
CA THR A 340 -15.19 13.19 -8.33
C THR A 340 -15.05 14.47 -7.52
N LYS A 341 -13.97 14.61 -6.73
CA LYS A 341 -13.72 15.71 -5.80
C LYS A 341 -12.26 16.21 -5.93
N PRO A 342 -11.92 16.93 -7.02
CA PRO A 342 -10.58 17.47 -7.21
C PRO A 342 -10.25 18.56 -6.17
N ALA A 343 -8.96 18.74 -5.91
CA ALA A 343 -8.39 19.67 -4.95
C ALA A 343 -7.25 20.50 -5.59
N ASP A 344 -7.58 21.21 -6.67
CA ASP A 344 -6.63 21.99 -7.47
C ASP A 344 -6.02 23.17 -6.68
N GLY A 345 -4.77 23.48 -6.97
CA GLY A 345 -4.08 24.70 -6.49
C GLY A 345 -3.71 24.71 -5.00
N GLN A 346 -3.93 23.62 -4.26
CA GLN A 346 -3.48 23.51 -2.88
C GLN A 346 -1.99 23.13 -2.83
N PRO A 347 -1.16 23.81 -2.01
CA PRO A 347 0.25 23.47 -1.88
C PRO A 347 0.43 22.15 -1.08
N PHE A 348 1.47 21.38 -1.38
CA PHE A 348 1.81 20.16 -0.64
C PHE A 348 2.19 20.42 0.81
N TYR A 349 2.67 21.63 1.10
CA TYR A 349 3.09 22.05 2.44
C TYR A 349 2.51 23.42 2.76
N LYS A 350 2.05 23.61 4.00
CA LYS A 350 1.39 24.85 4.42
C LYS A 350 1.65 25.10 5.89
N SER A 351 2.11 26.30 6.23
CA SER A 351 2.28 26.74 7.63
C SER A 351 3.19 25.83 8.46
N GLY A 352 4.27 25.33 7.86
CA GLY A 352 5.22 24.43 8.53
C GLY A 352 4.69 22.99 8.71
N LYS A 353 3.68 22.58 7.94
CA LYS A 353 2.99 21.29 8.04
C LYS A 353 2.86 20.61 6.69
N VAL A 354 2.77 19.29 6.72
CA VAL A 354 2.37 18.47 5.57
C VAL A 354 0.90 18.77 5.25
N ASN A 355 0.58 18.93 3.96
CA ASN A 355 -0.76 19.26 3.48
C ASN A 355 -1.21 18.41 2.26
N VAL A 356 -0.50 17.31 1.97
CA VAL A 356 -0.74 16.43 0.82
C VAL A 356 -2.18 15.87 0.78
N GLY A 357 -2.77 15.53 1.92
CA GLY A 357 -4.17 15.06 2.02
C GLY A 357 -5.22 16.07 1.51
N ASN A 358 -4.83 17.34 1.35
CA ASN A 358 -5.66 18.41 0.81
C ASN A 358 -5.36 18.75 -0.67
N THR A 359 -4.48 18.01 -1.35
CA THR A 359 -4.14 18.26 -2.77
C THR A 359 -4.67 17.13 -3.66
N ASN A 360 -4.50 17.23 -4.98
CA ASN A 360 -4.75 16.10 -5.89
C ASN A 360 -3.79 14.92 -5.66
N GLY A 361 -2.71 15.10 -4.90
CA GLY A 361 -1.78 14.05 -4.53
C GLY A 361 -2.23 13.19 -3.37
N LYS A 362 -3.42 13.43 -2.80
CA LYS A 362 -3.89 12.80 -1.56
C LYS A 362 -4.01 11.28 -1.61
N VAL A 363 -4.13 10.67 -2.79
CA VAL A 363 -4.19 9.22 -2.97
C VAL A 363 -3.17 8.82 -4.03
N ILE A 364 -2.34 7.85 -3.70
CA ILE A 364 -1.53 7.10 -4.66
C ILE A 364 -1.92 5.63 -4.57
N LEU A 365 -2.17 5.01 -5.71
CA LEU A 365 -2.46 3.59 -5.83
C LEU A 365 -1.15 2.84 -6.13
N GLN A 366 -1.01 1.59 -5.69
CA GLN A 366 0.12 0.75 -6.08
C GLN A 366 -0.19 -0.73 -6.23
N THR A 367 0.69 -1.46 -6.91
CA THR A 367 0.64 -2.91 -6.99
C THR A 367 1.94 -3.51 -7.55
N PHE A 368 2.17 -4.79 -7.23
CA PHE A 368 3.08 -5.68 -7.97
C PHE A 368 2.38 -6.44 -9.10
N SER A 369 1.05 -6.39 -9.21
CA SER A 369 0.30 -7.26 -10.11
C SER A 369 -0.02 -6.59 -11.44
N PHE A 370 0.40 -7.19 -12.57
CA PHE A 370 -0.04 -6.75 -13.89
C PHE A 370 -1.57 -6.78 -14.03
N ASP A 371 -2.23 -7.79 -13.45
CA ASP A 371 -3.68 -7.88 -13.50
C ASP A 371 -4.35 -6.77 -12.68
N ALA A 372 -3.86 -6.51 -11.46
CA ALA A 372 -4.38 -5.40 -10.65
C ALA A 372 -4.11 -4.03 -11.31
N ALA A 373 -2.97 -3.85 -11.99
CA ALA A 373 -2.70 -2.63 -12.78
C ALA A 373 -3.74 -2.46 -13.91
N ASN A 374 -4.08 -3.53 -14.63
CA ASN A 374 -5.10 -3.51 -15.69
C ASN A 374 -6.50 -3.20 -15.16
N ARG A 375 -6.88 -3.80 -14.02
CA ARG A 375 -8.17 -3.55 -13.37
C ARG A 375 -8.25 -2.13 -12.81
N THR A 376 -7.17 -1.65 -12.20
CA THR A 376 -7.04 -0.28 -11.72
C THR A 376 -7.19 0.69 -12.89
N TYR A 377 -6.50 0.48 -14.00
CA TYR A 377 -6.65 1.31 -15.20
C TYR A 377 -8.08 1.29 -15.74
N SER A 378 -8.75 0.14 -15.71
CA SER A 378 -10.16 0.01 -16.13
C SER A 378 -11.13 0.85 -15.29
N VAL A 379 -10.80 1.14 -14.03
CA VAL A 379 -11.60 1.93 -13.10
C VAL A 379 -11.19 3.41 -13.13
N TYR A 380 -9.90 3.69 -12.95
CA TYR A 380 -9.38 5.04 -12.74
C TYR A 380 -8.91 5.73 -14.02
N LYS A 381 -8.56 4.96 -15.06
CA LYS A 381 -8.14 5.46 -16.39
C LYS A 381 -6.94 6.41 -16.32
N GLY A 382 -5.99 6.14 -15.42
CA GLY A 382 -4.79 6.97 -15.22
C GLY A 382 -5.07 8.34 -14.60
N ARG A 383 -6.28 8.60 -14.04
CA ARG A 383 -6.65 9.91 -13.47
C ARG A 383 -6.24 10.08 -11.99
N ILE A 384 -5.66 9.06 -11.38
CA ILE A 384 -5.09 9.07 -10.02
C ILE A 384 -3.64 8.59 -10.14
N PRO A 385 -2.69 9.16 -9.38
CA PRO A 385 -1.32 8.65 -9.32
C PRO A 385 -1.30 7.15 -9.04
N MET A 386 -0.51 6.43 -9.83
CA MET A 386 -0.41 4.97 -9.77
C MET A 386 1.06 4.59 -9.85
N CYS A 387 1.48 3.75 -8.92
CA CYS A 387 2.83 3.23 -8.80
C CYS A 387 2.85 1.75 -9.09
N TYR A 388 3.76 1.33 -9.96
CA TYR A 388 4.05 -0.08 -10.10
C TYR A 388 5.33 -0.44 -9.37
N LEU A 389 5.26 -1.48 -8.54
CA LEU A 389 6.36 -1.93 -7.72
C LEU A 389 7.24 -2.93 -8.49
N LEU A 390 8.55 -2.69 -8.52
CA LEU A 390 9.52 -3.56 -9.19
C LEU A 390 10.23 -4.45 -8.19
N TRP A 391 10.30 -5.74 -8.55
CA TRP A 391 11.02 -6.79 -7.85
C TRP A 391 11.67 -7.74 -8.87
N THR A 392 12.68 -8.49 -8.41
CA THR A 392 13.25 -9.63 -9.14
C THR A 392 13.32 -10.86 -8.26
N GLY A 393 12.60 -11.92 -8.64
CA GLY A 393 12.70 -13.25 -8.05
C GLY A 393 13.70 -14.15 -8.79
N THR A 394 14.11 -15.25 -8.16
CA THR A 394 14.82 -16.34 -8.84
C THR A 394 14.17 -17.68 -8.45
N PRO A 395 13.43 -18.34 -9.37
CA PRO A 395 13.08 -17.87 -10.73
C PRO A 395 12.18 -16.63 -10.69
N ALA A 396 12.20 -15.82 -11.74
CA ALA A 396 11.31 -14.67 -11.87
C ALA A 396 9.84 -15.13 -11.79
N TYR A 397 9.04 -14.48 -10.94
CA TYR A 397 7.60 -14.69 -10.92
C TYR A 397 6.96 -13.99 -12.13
N ALA A 398 5.71 -14.33 -12.46
CA ALA A 398 5.04 -13.79 -13.65
C ALA A 398 4.86 -12.26 -13.65
N THR A 399 5.00 -11.63 -12.49
CA THR A 399 4.89 -10.18 -12.26
C THR A 399 6.25 -9.48 -12.16
N ASP A 400 7.33 -10.23 -12.05
CA ASP A 400 8.68 -9.67 -11.94
C ASP A 400 9.18 -9.21 -13.30
N ILE A 401 10.13 -8.28 -13.30
CA ILE A 401 10.90 -8.01 -14.51
C ILE A 401 11.72 -9.26 -14.87
N ALA A 402 11.42 -9.84 -16.03
CA ALA A 402 12.07 -11.08 -16.48
C ALA A 402 13.53 -10.85 -16.95
N TYR A 403 13.84 -9.64 -17.38
CA TYR A 403 15.15 -9.28 -17.94
C TYR A 403 15.63 -7.93 -17.38
N ASP A 404 16.47 -7.96 -16.35
CA ASP A 404 17.12 -6.76 -15.80
C ASP A 404 18.19 -6.23 -16.77
N THR A 405 17.71 -5.59 -17.82
CA THR A 405 18.49 -5.01 -18.91
C THR A 405 17.80 -3.71 -19.35
N PRO A 406 18.51 -2.75 -19.97
CA PRO A 406 17.90 -1.55 -20.51
C PRO A 406 16.69 -1.82 -21.42
N THR A 407 16.77 -2.79 -22.33
CA THR A 407 15.62 -3.16 -23.19
C THR A 407 14.43 -3.67 -22.36
N GLY A 408 14.67 -4.60 -21.44
CA GLY A 408 13.61 -5.15 -20.60
C GLY A 408 12.95 -4.10 -19.73
N LEU A 409 13.72 -3.18 -19.16
CA LEU A 409 13.18 -2.07 -18.37
C LEU A 409 12.40 -1.06 -19.24
N ALA A 410 12.86 -0.77 -20.45
CA ALA A 410 12.14 0.12 -21.37
C ALA A 410 10.77 -0.47 -21.78
N ASP A 411 10.72 -1.76 -22.13
CA ASP A 411 9.48 -2.47 -22.44
C ASP A 411 8.53 -2.49 -21.23
N PHE A 412 9.08 -2.69 -20.04
CA PHE A 412 8.34 -2.66 -18.80
C PHE A 412 7.73 -1.28 -18.53
N ILE A 413 8.54 -0.21 -18.61
CA ILE A 413 8.10 1.17 -18.46
C ILE A 413 6.98 1.46 -19.45
N LYS A 414 7.15 1.10 -20.72
CA LYS A 414 6.13 1.27 -21.76
C LYS A 414 4.82 0.58 -21.37
N TYR A 415 4.90 -0.68 -20.94
CA TYR A 415 3.72 -1.43 -20.50
C TYR A 415 3.05 -0.74 -19.30
N MET A 416 3.81 -0.22 -18.34
CA MET A 416 3.27 0.52 -17.20
C MET A 416 2.56 1.82 -17.61
N GLN A 417 3.14 2.58 -18.52
CA GLN A 417 2.51 3.80 -19.04
C GLN A 417 1.20 3.51 -19.77
N ASP A 418 1.14 2.43 -20.55
CA ASP A 418 -0.09 2.00 -21.24
C ASP A 418 -1.23 1.62 -20.28
N HIS A 419 -0.89 1.31 -19.03
CA HIS A 419 -1.83 0.99 -17.96
C HIS A 419 -1.96 2.12 -16.93
N GLY A 420 -1.58 3.33 -17.32
CA GLY A 420 -1.82 4.55 -16.55
C GLY A 420 -0.96 4.67 -15.28
N CYS A 421 0.19 4.01 -15.23
CA CYS A 421 1.18 4.22 -14.16
C CYS A 421 1.99 5.50 -14.40
N HIS A 422 2.31 6.16 -13.30
CA HIS A 422 3.02 7.45 -13.23
C HIS A 422 4.36 7.33 -12.52
N ILE A 423 4.46 6.31 -11.66
CA ILE A 423 5.55 6.08 -10.72
C ILE A 423 6.04 4.65 -10.92
N ILE A 424 7.35 4.46 -10.82
CA ILE A 424 7.99 3.16 -10.63
C ILE A 424 8.52 3.12 -9.20
N GLY A 425 8.22 2.06 -8.46
CA GLY A 425 8.73 1.85 -7.10
C GLY A 425 9.66 0.65 -7.06
N PRO A 426 10.98 0.81 -7.21
CA PRO A 426 11.90 -0.33 -7.22
C PRO A 426 12.38 -0.77 -5.83
N ALA A 427 12.56 -2.08 -5.66
CA ALA A 427 13.28 -2.64 -4.51
C ALA A 427 14.73 -2.11 -4.46
N ILE A 428 15.24 -1.86 -3.26
CA ILE A 428 16.63 -1.48 -3.03
C ILE A 428 17.36 -2.46 -2.11
N SER A 429 18.62 -2.72 -2.45
CA SER A 429 19.45 -3.64 -1.67
C SER A 429 20.05 -3.00 -0.42
N GLY A 430 20.64 -3.85 0.42
CA GLY A 430 21.39 -3.45 1.61
C GLY A 430 20.73 -3.86 2.92
N ALA A 431 21.52 -3.86 3.98
CA ALA A 431 21.02 -4.10 5.33
C ALA A 431 20.08 -2.95 5.75
N PRO A 432 19.02 -3.24 6.51
CA PRO A 432 18.70 -4.55 7.12
C PRO A 432 17.91 -5.52 6.22
N ASN A 433 17.31 -5.06 5.11
CA ASN A 433 16.28 -5.83 4.40
C ASN A 433 16.80 -6.87 3.40
N ASN A 434 18.03 -6.71 2.90
CA ASN A 434 18.68 -7.62 1.93
C ASN A 434 17.83 -7.93 0.67
N TYR A 435 17.01 -6.97 0.23
CA TYR A 435 16.25 -7.08 -1.03
C TYR A 435 17.17 -7.06 -2.25
N PRO A 436 16.68 -7.50 -3.43
CA PRO A 436 17.41 -7.27 -4.68
C PRO A 436 17.60 -5.78 -4.96
N GLU A 437 18.64 -5.45 -5.74
CA GLU A 437 18.87 -4.07 -6.20
C GLU A 437 18.19 -3.83 -7.54
N MET A 438 17.09 -3.07 -7.52
CA MET A 438 16.33 -2.67 -8.70
C MET A 438 16.36 -1.17 -8.97
N ASN A 439 17.24 -0.43 -8.26
CA ASN A 439 17.41 1.01 -8.39
C ASN A 439 18.87 1.40 -8.65
N ASN A 440 19.59 0.61 -9.46
CA ASN A 440 20.91 1.02 -9.95
C ASN A 440 20.82 2.36 -10.71
N PRO A 441 21.92 3.15 -10.77
CA PRO A 441 21.93 4.46 -11.43
C PRO A 441 21.34 4.46 -12.84
N TRP A 442 21.60 3.41 -13.64
CA TRP A 442 21.05 3.30 -15.00
C TRP A 442 19.54 3.04 -15.02
N GLN A 443 19.00 2.31 -14.03
CA GLN A 443 17.56 2.04 -13.91
C GLN A 443 16.83 3.32 -13.51
N ALA A 444 17.30 4.00 -12.46
CA ALA A 444 16.78 5.29 -12.00
C ALA A 444 16.81 6.34 -13.12
N TYR A 445 17.89 6.36 -13.91
CA TYR A 445 18.04 7.22 -15.07
C TYR A 445 16.97 6.96 -16.15
N MET A 446 16.71 5.69 -16.48
CA MET A 446 15.70 5.33 -17.47
C MET A 446 14.29 5.69 -17.01
N VAL A 447 13.96 5.46 -15.73
CA VAL A 447 12.69 5.90 -15.12
C VAL A 447 12.53 7.42 -15.22
N ARG A 448 13.57 8.18 -14.86
CA ARG A 448 13.54 9.65 -14.97
C ARG A 448 13.37 10.12 -16.42
N ARG A 449 14.08 9.51 -17.37
CA ARG A 449 13.95 9.81 -18.80
C ARG A 449 12.57 9.51 -19.36
N ALA A 450 11.87 8.53 -18.80
CA ALA A 450 10.48 8.24 -19.12
C ALA A 450 9.52 9.33 -18.63
N GLY A 451 10.01 10.33 -17.89
CA GLY A 451 9.19 11.35 -17.24
C GLY A 451 8.39 10.80 -16.06
N MET A 452 8.71 9.60 -15.56
CA MET A 452 8.06 8.95 -14.42
C MET A 452 8.79 9.25 -13.12
N ILE A 453 8.06 9.27 -12.01
CA ILE A 453 8.60 9.43 -10.66
C ILE A 453 9.21 8.09 -10.19
N ASN A 454 10.32 8.15 -9.46
CA ASN A 454 10.98 6.98 -8.88
C ASN A 454 10.81 6.93 -7.35
N HIS A 455 10.02 5.97 -6.83
CA HIS A 455 9.76 5.78 -5.39
C HIS A 455 10.31 4.45 -4.84
N PRO A 456 11.63 4.30 -4.70
CA PRO A 456 12.25 3.07 -4.20
C PRO A 456 11.83 2.68 -2.77
N TYR A 457 11.92 1.38 -2.45
CA TYR A 457 11.61 0.80 -1.14
C TYR A 457 12.61 -0.30 -0.71
N SER A 458 12.97 -0.47 0.56
CA SER A 458 12.68 0.36 1.75
C SER A 458 13.97 0.87 2.39
N PHE A 459 13.98 2.16 2.73
CA PHE A 459 15.13 2.89 3.27
C PHE A 459 15.17 2.83 4.79
N ASP A 460 15.83 1.81 5.32
CA ASP A 460 15.87 1.52 6.76
C ASP A 460 17.28 1.71 7.35
N SER A 461 18.17 2.32 6.57
CA SER A 461 19.46 2.80 7.05
C SER A 461 19.91 4.08 6.35
N GLN A 462 20.70 4.89 7.04
CA GLN A 462 21.34 6.07 6.45
C GLN A 462 22.27 5.71 5.28
N ALA A 463 22.85 4.51 5.29
CA ALA A 463 23.67 3.99 4.21
C ALA A 463 22.87 3.86 2.91
N GLN A 464 21.67 3.27 2.97
CA GLN A 464 20.77 3.15 1.81
C GLN A 464 20.38 4.53 1.26
N LEU A 465 20.03 5.49 2.12
CA LEU A 465 19.74 6.88 1.69
C LEU A 465 20.94 7.52 0.99
N THR A 466 22.12 7.41 1.61
CA THR A 466 23.35 8.04 1.11
C THR A 466 23.78 7.47 -0.24
N LYS A 467 23.58 6.17 -0.46
CA LYS A 467 23.77 5.51 -1.75
C LYS A 467 22.87 6.11 -2.84
N HIS A 468 21.56 6.14 -2.62
CA HIS A 468 20.59 6.50 -3.67
C HIS A 468 20.46 8.02 -3.86
N MET A 469 20.94 8.82 -2.92
CA MET A 469 21.15 10.25 -3.11
C MET A 469 22.48 10.59 -3.78
N GLY A 470 23.27 9.59 -4.19
CA GLY A 470 24.49 9.78 -4.96
C GLY A 470 25.68 10.32 -4.17
N TYR A 471 25.57 10.49 -2.85
CA TYR A 471 26.66 11.00 -2.00
C TYR A 471 27.86 10.04 -1.94
N TRP A 472 27.63 8.73 -2.11
CA TRP A 472 28.71 7.73 -2.20
C TRP A 472 29.61 7.88 -3.44
N ASN A 473 29.26 8.76 -4.38
CA ASN A 473 30.14 9.08 -5.49
C ASN A 473 31.29 10.00 -5.08
N TYR A 474 31.32 10.53 -3.84
CA TYR A 474 32.41 11.38 -3.30
C TYR A 474 32.84 12.55 -4.22
N GLY A 475 31.92 13.05 -5.05
CA GLY A 475 32.13 14.15 -5.99
C GLY A 475 32.76 13.73 -7.33
N TYR A 476 33.04 12.44 -7.53
CA TYR A 476 33.53 11.91 -8.81
C TYR A 476 32.44 11.98 -9.89
N GLU A 477 32.88 12.22 -11.13
CA GLU A 477 32.01 12.15 -12.30
C GLU A 477 31.40 10.75 -12.44
N THR A 478 30.12 10.71 -12.76
CA THR A 478 29.39 9.47 -13.00
C THR A 478 28.90 9.42 -14.45
N PRO A 479 28.61 8.22 -14.98
CA PRO A 479 27.91 8.11 -16.25
C PRO A 479 26.58 8.87 -16.29
N PHE A 480 25.97 9.24 -15.16
CA PHE A 480 24.63 9.85 -15.11
C PHE A 480 24.64 11.24 -14.47
N ASP A 481 25.68 12.03 -14.70
CA ASP A 481 25.81 13.40 -14.18
C ASP A 481 24.70 14.37 -14.65
N GLU A 482 23.96 14.01 -15.69
CA GLU A 482 22.73 14.70 -16.10
C GLU A 482 21.57 14.55 -15.10
N MET A 483 21.66 13.60 -14.15
CA MET A 483 20.75 13.50 -13.01
C MET A 483 21.16 14.38 -11.82
N LYS A 484 22.25 15.16 -11.95
CA LYS A 484 22.72 16.03 -10.87
C LYS A 484 21.66 17.08 -10.51
N VAL A 485 21.36 17.15 -9.22
CA VAL A 485 20.51 18.19 -8.64
C VAL A 485 21.39 19.05 -7.75
N THR A 486 21.42 20.36 -8.01
CA THR A 486 22.04 21.33 -7.12
C THR A 486 21.04 21.71 -6.03
N VAL A 487 21.35 21.33 -4.80
CA VAL A 487 20.53 21.52 -3.61
C VAL A 487 21.04 22.74 -2.83
N PRO A 488 20.27 23.83 -2.76
CA PRO A 488 20.63 24.99 -1.94
C PRO A 488 20.60 24.66 -0.45
N LYS A 489 21.48 25.30 0.32
CA LYS A 489 21.49 25.16 1.77
C LYS A 489 20.25 25.82 2.41
N THR A 490 19.69 25.16 3.42
CA THR A 490 18.61 25.70 4.26
C THR A 490 19.14 26.09 5.64
N SER A 491 18.28 26.66 6.50
CA SER A 491 18.65 27.00 7.89
C SER A 491 18.90 25.78 8.78
N VAL A 492 18.45 24.59 8.37
CA VAL A 492 18.57 23.34 9.15
C VAL A 492 19.53 22.33 8.51
N SER A 493 20.06 22.62 7.31
CA SER A 493 21.00 21.74 6.63
C SER A 493 22.38 21.77 7.27
N THR A 494 23.06 20.63 7.31
CA THR A 494 24.33 20.43 8.03
C THR A 494 25.56 20.38 7.12
N PHE A 495 25.37 20.28 5.79
CA PHE A 495 26.48 20.25 4.83
C PHE A 495 27.20 21.61 4.70
N PRO A 496 28.50 21.64 4.35
CA PRO A 496 29.29 22.86 4.20
C PRO A 496 28.98 23.61 2.88
N GLY A 497 29.22 24.92 2.85
CA GLY A 497 28.98 25.77 1.67
C GLY A 497 27.52 26.18 1.49
N ASP A 498 27.23 26.91 0.41
CA ASP A 498 25.89 27.46 0.13
C ASP A 498 24.97 26.50 -0.64
N SER A 499 25.55 25.45 -1.24
CA SER A 499 24.83 24.42 -2.00
C SER A 499 25.70 23.18 -2.20
N GLN A 500 25.07 22.05 -2.50
CA GLN A 500 25.75 20.81 -2.90
C GLN A 500 25.11 20.22 -4.16
N THR A 501 25.85 19.46 -4.96
CA THR A 501 25.36 18.93 -6.25
C THR A 501 25.66 17.45 -6.37
N TRP A 502 24.61 16.63 -6.54
CA TRP A 502 24.73 15.17 -6.54
C TRP A 502 23.76 14.53 -7.55
N PRO A 503 24.13 13.41 -8.19
CA PRO A 503 23.20 12.65 -9.02
C PRO A 503 22.18 11.93 -8.12
N ILE A 504 20.95 12.44 -8.08
CA ILE A 504 19.91 11.94 -7.18
C ILE A 504 19.09 10.86 -7.90
N TYR A 505 19.13 9.62 -7.40
CA TYR A 505 18.51 8.44 -8.02
C TYR A 505 17.13 8.07 -7.44
N MET A 506 16.44 9.02 -6.80
CA MET A 506 15.09 8.82 -6.27
C MET A 506 14.31 10.14 -6.26
N ASP A 507 12.98 10.03 -6.31
CA ASP A 507 12.02 11.14 -6.22
C ASP A 507 11.07 10.99 -5.02
N GLY A 508 11.27 9.96 -4.20
CA GLY A 508 10.57 9.66 -2.95
C GLY A 508 11.13 8.36 -2.37
N CYS A 509 10.84 8.07 -1.11
CA CYS A 509 11.37 6.89 -0.43
C CYS A 509 10.37 6.28 0.55
N PHE A 510 10.12 4.98 0.43
CA PHE A 510 9.43 4.20 1.45
C PHE A 510 10.39 3.87 2.59
N THR A 511 9.91 3.94 3.82
CA THR A 511 10.75 3.67 4.99
C THR A 511 9.97 3.13 6.17
N ASN A 512 10.59 2.21 6.91
CA ASN A 512 10.14 1.77 8.22
C ASN A 512 10.64 2.69 9.36
N HIS A 513 11.59 3.58 9.05
CA HIS A 513 12.23 4.59 9.91
C HIS A 513 11.94 6.02 9.42
N THR A 514 10.68 6.43 9.56
CA THR A 514 10.19 7.73 9.08
C THR A 514 11.00 8.91 9.66
N GLU A 515 11.30 8.86 10.95
CA GLU A 515 12.06 9.88 11.69
C GLU A 515 13.48 10.04 11.13
N MET A 516 14.17 8.93 10.88
CA MET A 516 15.54 8.94 10.35
C MET A 516 15.57 9.55 8.94
N ASN A 517 14.61 9.16 8.10
CA ASN A 517 14.51 9.64 6.73
C ASN A 517 14.17 11.13 6.69
N LEU A 518 13.22 11.59 7.50
CA LEU A 518 12.89 13.02 7.59
C LEU A 518 14.09 13.84 8.06
N GLN A 519 14.82 13.37 9.08
CA GLN A 519 16.01 14.06 9.56
C GLN A 519 17.09 14.12 8.47
N TYR A 520 17.31 13.00 7.78
CA TYR A 520 18.25 12.95 6.67
C TYR A 520 17.91 13.95 5.56
N MET A 521 16.63 14.06 5.19
CA MET A 521 16.18 15.01 4.17
C MET A 521 16.40 16.46 4.59
N LEU A 522 16.21 16.81 5.87
CA LEU A 522 16.47 18.16 6.40
C LEU A 522 17.98 18.48 6.39
N ASP A 523 18.79 17.57 6.93
CA ASP A 523 20.25 17.70 7.01
C ASP A 523 20.88 17.96 5.63
N ASN A 524 20.31 17.34 4.60
CA ASN A 524 20.76 17.43 3.22
C ASN A 524 20.05 18.48 2.37
N GLY A 525 19.13 19.27 2.95
CA GLY A 525 18.44 20.38 2.28
C GLY A 525 17.36 19.98 1.28
N MET A 526 16.94 18.71 1.30
CA MET A 526 15.89 18.15 0.44
C MET A 526 14.48 18.42 0.98
N ARG A 527 14.36 18.82 2.25
CA ARG A 527 13.11 19.24 2.89
C ARG A 527 13.30 20.64 3.50
N GLY A 528 12.27 21.48 3.43
CA GLY A 528 12.35 22.85 3.96
C GLY A 528 13.03 23.84 3.01
N ASN A 529 12.95 23.63 1.70
CA ASN A 529 13.70 24.36 0.68
C ASN A 529 12.76 24.99 -0.37
N ALA A 530 12.91 26.30 -0.62
CA ALA A 530 12.10 27.04 -1.59
C ALA A 530 12.59 26.91 -3.04
N ASN A 531 13.78 26.34 -3.25
CA ASN A 531 14.53 26.48 -4.48
C ASN A 531 15.08 25.15 -5.03
N LEU A 532 14.48 24.02 -4.67
CA LEU A 532 14.88 22.73 -5.25
C LEU A 532 14.58 22.73 -6.75
N PRO A 533 15.50 22.30 -7.62
CA PRO A 533 15.19 22.10 -9.04
C PRO A 533 14.10 21.05 -9.23
N ASN A 534 13.17 21.29 -10.17
CA ASN A 534 12.21 20.28 -10.59
C ASN A 534 12.81 19.46 -11.75
N PRO A 535 13.10 18.15 -11.58
CA PRO A 535 13.75 17.35 -12.61
C PRO A 535 12.82 16.99 -13.78
N PHE A 536 11.52 17.22 -13.66
CA PHE A 536 10.53 16.95 -14.72
C PHE A 536 10.14 18.20 -15.51
N HIS A 537 10.47 19.39 -14.98
CA HIS A 537 10.12 20.68 -15.58
C HIS A 537 11.33 21.60 -15.61
N ALA A 538 12.08 21.58 -16.72
CA ALA A 538 13.31 22.35 -16.86
C ALA A 538 13.11 23.84 -16.54
N GLY A 539 13.97 24.38 -15.67
CA GLY A 539 13.92 25.77 -15.23
C GLY A 539 12.88 26.08 -14.14
N GLN A 540 12.01 25.13 -13.80
CA GLN A 540 11.08 25.26 -12.68
C GLN A 540 11.71 24.79 -11.36
N LYS A 541 11.15 25.28 -10.26
CA LYS A 541 11.53 24.93 -8.90
C LYS A 541 10.39 24.17 -8.22
N PHE A 542 10.75 23.29 -7.30
CA PHE A 542 9.88 22.66 -6.34
C PHE A 542 10.05 23.36 -4.99
N ASP A 543 8.99 23.98 -4.50
CA ASP A 543 8.97 24.66 -3.20
C ASP A 543 8.38 23.74 -2.14
N ASN A 544 9.23 23.29 -1.20
CA ASN A 544 8.82 22.62 0.03
C ASN A 544 9.29 23.37 1.28
N SER A 545 9.49 24.69 1.19
CA SER A 545 9.92 25.55 2.31
C SER A 545 8.95 25.58 3.48
N GLN A 546 7.68 25.23 3.23
CA GLN A 546 6.64 25.14 4.25
C GLN A 546 6.52 23.75 4.88
N ALA A 547 7.41 22.80 4.56
CA ALA A 547 7.45 21.50 5.21
C ALA A 547 7.86 21.63 6.70
N PRO A 548 7.53 20.64 7.56
CA PRO A 548 8.07 20.59 8.92
C PRO A 548 9.60 20.66 8.92
N LEU A 549 10.17 21.57 9.72
CA LEU A 549 11.63 21.78 9.83
C LEU A 549 12.26 21.10 11.04
N THR A 550 11.46 20.34 11.80
CA THR A 550 11.88 19.63 13.00
C THR A 550 11.28 18.23 12.97
N VAL A 551 12.08 17.24 13.36
CA VAL A 551 11.63 15.86 13.57
C VAL A 551 11.41 15.66 15.08
N PRO A 552 10.20 15.35 15.54
CA PRO A 552 9.95 14.99 16.93
C PRO A 552 10.80 13.82 17.41
N ASP A 553 11.08 13.75 18.71
CA ASP A 553 11.61 12.52 19.30
C ASP A 553 10.55 11.41 19.18
N ALA A 554 10.98 10.25 18.67
CA ALA A 554 10.10 9.14 18.37
C ALA A 554 9.37 8.58 19.61
N ASN A 555 10.09 8.47 20.73
CA ASN A 555 9.55 7.90 21.97
C ASN A 555 8.66 8.91 22.70
N GLU A 556 9.07 10.18 22.76
CA GLU A 556 8.24 11.25 23.32
C GLU A 556 6.93 11.39 22.55
N LEU A 557 6.95 11.27 21.22
CA LEU A 557 5.75 11.31 20.41
C LEU A 557 4.80 10.15 20.73
N LEU A 558 5.31 8.92 20.85
CA LEU A 558 4.48 7.78 21.27
C LEU A 558 3.84 7.99 22.64
N ASN A 559 4.62 8.46 23.62
CA ASN A 559 4.12 8.78 24.95
C ASN A 559 3.01 9.86 24.89
N LYS A 560 3.20 10.89 24.06
CA LYS A 560 2.19 11.94 23.83
C LYS A 560 0.90 11.38 23.24
N LEU A 561 1.01 10.43 22.29
CA LEU A 561 -0.13 9.78 21.64
C LEU A 561 -0.87 8.77 22.53
N GLY A 562 -0.29 8.42 23.69
CA GLY A 562 -0.87 7.54 24.69
C GLY A 562 -0.43 6.08 24.60
N TYR A 563 0.72 5.80 23.96
CA TYR A 563 1.28 4.46 23.83
C TYR A 563 2.39 4.16 24.83
#